data_AF-A0A5J4KGG1-F1
#
_entry.id   AF-A0A5J4KGG1-F1
#
_cell.length_a   1.000
_cell.length_b   1.000
_cell.length_c   1.000
_cell.angle_alpha   90.00
_cell.angle_beta   90.00
_cell.angle_gamma   90.00
#
_symmetry.space_group_name_H-M   'P 1'
#
loop_
_entity.id
_entity.type
_entity.pdbx_description
1 polymer ?
#
loop_
_entity_poly.entity_id
_entity_poly.type
_entity_poly.pdbx_seq_one_letter_code
_entity_poly.pdbx_strand_id
1 'polypeptide(L)'
;MPIAVNSAGGMNSYWEMPFRQGARITVENLGTEEAVLYYQITYTLTDVPEEVGYFHARWRRSNPLKYQEVHTLLDNVKGNGHYVGTYLAWQVNNRGWWGEGEIKFYLDGDQEFPTICGTGTEDYFGGAWNFEHPQGQYGTYSTAFLGLPQVLQPDGLYQSQQRFGMYRWHIMDPIRFEADLRVTIQALGWRSEGRYLPLQDDIASVAYWYQTEPHTPHPALPDVDGLEII
;
A
#
# COMPACT_ATOMS: atom_id res chain seq x y z
N MET A 1 4.26 12.21 11.49
CA MET A 1 3.36 11.81 10.39
C MET A 1 4.17 11.73 9.12
N PRO A 2 4.34 10.56 8.50
CA PRO A 2 5.16 10.42 7.31
C PRO A 2 4.47 10.91 6.02
N ILE A 3 3.14 10.79 5.92
CA ILE A 3 2.34 11.27 4.80
C ILE A 3 1.12 12.03 5.35
N ALA A 4 0.74 13.12 4.71
CA ALA A 4 -0.51 13.83 5.01
C ALA A 4 -1.19 14.31 3.72
N VAL A 5 -2.48 14.01 3.59
CA VAL A 5 -3.36 14.57 2.55
C VAL A 5 -4.28 15.57 3.24
N ASN A 6 -3.92 16.84 3.15
CA ASN A 6 -4.62 17.94 3.77
C ASN A 6 -5.70 18.52 2.84
N SER A 7 -6.54 19.41 3.39
CA SER A 7 -7.61 20.05 2.64
C SER A 7 -7.14 20.70 1.33
N ALA A 8 -8.04 20.76 0.36
CA ALA A 8 -7.81 21.35 -0.96
C ALA A 8 -6.62 20.74 -1.75
N GLY A 9 -6.29 19.47 -1.51
CA GLY A 9 -5.26 18.75 -2.27
C GLY A 9 -3.83 18.97 -1.76
N GLY A 10 -3.66 19.39 -0.50
CA GLY A 10 -2.35 19.56 0.12
C GLY A 10 -1.66 18.22 0.41
N MET A 11 -0.95 17.66 -0.56
CA MET A 11 -0.21 16.40 -0.42
C MET A 11 1.19 16.65 0.13
N ASN A 12 1.52 16.03 1.27
CA ASN A 12 2.80 16.20 1.96
C ASN A 12 3.44 14.84 2.24
N SER A 13 4.75 14.76 2.00
CA SER A 13 5.59 13.64 2.42
C SER A 13 6.71 14.15 3.32
N TYR A 14 6.89 13.48 4.44
CA TYR A 14 7.89 13.76 5.48
C TYR A 14 8.87 12.59 5.67
N TRP A 15 8.86 11.62 4.75
CA TRP A 15 9.90 10.60 4.71
C TRP A 15 11.26 11.24 4.44
N GLU A 16 12.27 10.84 5.22
CA GLU A 16 13.65 11.21 4.93
C GLU A 16 14.11 10.47 3.68
N MET A 17 14.71 11.19 2.71
CA MET A 17 15.16 10.59 1.45
C MET A 17 16.65 10.91 1.25
N PRO A 18 17.56 10.18 1.89
CA PRO A 18 18.99 10.46 1.80
C PRO A 18 19.51 10.31 0.37
N PHE A 19 20.45 11.18 -0.02
CA PHE A 19 21.19 11.07 -1.28
C PHE A 19 22.63 11.56 -1.09
N ARG A 20 23.59 10.96 -1.81
CA ARG A 20 25.02 11.29 -1.68
C ARG A 20 25.56 12.16 -2.82
N GLN A 21 25.19 11.83 -4.06
CA GLN A 21 25.69 12.55 -5.24
C GLN A 21 24.67 13.56 -5.78
N GLY A 22 23.39 13.21 -5.75
CA GLY A 22 22.30 14.08 -6.17
C GLY A 22 20.96 13.35 -6.12
N ALA A 23 19.88 14.12 -6.26
CA ALA A 23 18.52 13.62 -6.36
C ALA A 23 17.85 14.22 -7.59
N ARG A 24 17.11 13.40 -8.34
CA ARG A 24 16.29 13.84 -9.47
C ARG A 24 14.87 13.37 -9.23
N ILE A 25 13.94 14.32 -9.23
CA ILE A 25 12.51 14.03 -9.19
C ILE A 25 11.94 14.32 -10.57
N THR A 26 11.25 13.35 -11.16
CA THR A 26 10.56 13.48 -12.44
C THR A 26 9.07 13.40 -12.20
N VAL A 27 8.33 14.28 -12.88
CA VAL A 27 6.86 14.25 -12.89
C VAL A 27 6.43 14.10 -14.33
N GLU A 28 5.51 13.18 -14.57
CA GLU A 28 4.96 12.87 -15.88
C GLU A 28 3.44 13.04 -15.83
N ASN A 29 2.89 13.73 -16.82
CA ASN A 29 1.45 13.82 -17.03
C ASN A 29 1.06 12.78 -18.09
N LEU A 30 0.37 11.71 -17.66
CA LEU A 30 -0.13 10.66 -18.55
C LEU A 30 -1.50 11.00 -19.17
N GLY A 31 -2.15 12.08 -18.70
CA GLY A 31 -3.44 12.52 -19.20
C GLY A 31 -3.35 13.35 -20.48
N THR A 32 -4.51 13.59 -21.10
CA THR A 32 -4.63 14.46 -22.28
C THR A 32 -4.73 15.94 -21.94
N GLU A 33 -5.15 16.24 -20.71
CA GLU A 33 -5.37 17.61 -20.25
C GLU A 33 -4.11 18.23 -19.66
N GLU A 34 -3.95 19.54 -19.82
CA GLU A 34 -2.86 20.28 -19.16
C GLU A 34 -3.01 20.24 -17.64
N ALA A 35 -1.92 19.93 -16.94
CA ALA A 35 -1.87 19.89 -15.49
C ALA A 35 -0.96 20.98 -14.93
N VAL A 36 -1.46 21.74 -13.95
CA VAL A 36 -0.66 22.72 -13.21
C VAL A 36 -0.09 22.04 -11.96
N LEU A 37 1.24 21.98 -11.86
CA LEU A 37 1.93 21.42 -10.70
C LEU A 37 2.52 22.52 -9.82
N TYR A 38 2.10 22.56 -8.56
CA TYR A 38 2.75 23.31 -7.50
C TYR A 38 3.49 22.33 -6.60
N TYR A 39 4.78 22.59 -6.33
CA TYR A 39 5.58 21.73 -5.48
C TYR A 39 6.57 22.54 -4.64
N GLN A 40 6.96 21.98 -3.50
CA GLN A 40 8.07 22.42 -2.69
C GLN A 40 8.88 21.21 -2.28
N ILE A 41 10.20 21.27 -2.47
CA ILE A 41 11.14 20.25 -2.01
C ILE A 41 12.06 20.94 -1.00
N THR A 42 11.98 20.50 0.25
CA THR A 42 12.84 20.99 1.33
C THR A 42 13.85 19.90 1.68
N TYR A 43 15.14 20.25 1.67
CA TYR A 43 16.22 19.34 1.96
C TYR A 43 17.39 20.07 2.64
N THR A 44 18.28 19.30 3.26
CA THR A 44 19.51 19.80 3.88
C THR A 44 20.70 19.13 3.23
N LEU A 45 21.72 19.91 2.86
CA LEU A 45 23.01 19.37 2.43
C LEU A 45 23.86 19.10 3.66
N THR A 46 24.21 17.84 3.86
CA THR A 46 25.00 17.36 4.99
C THR A 46 25.74 16.08 4.59
N ASP A 47 26.71 15.69 5.40
CA ASP A 47 27.31 14.37 5.28
C ASP A 47 26.25 13.30 5.53
N VAL A 48 26.13 12.36 4.60
CA VAL A 48 25.18 11.24 4.66
C VAL A 48 25.96 9.98 5.04
N PRO A 49 25.69 9.35 6.20
CA PRO A 49 26.42 8.17 6.66
C PRO A 49 26.43 7.04 5.63
N GLU A 50 27.51 6.26 5.56
CA GLU A 50 27.66 5.15 4.60
C GLU A 50 26.60 4.05 4.79
N GLU A 51 26.17 3.83 6.03
CA GLU A 51 25.22 2.77 6.39
C GLU A 51 23.74 3.19 6.27
N VAL A 52 23.44 4.43 5.86
CA VAL A 52 22.04 4.85 5.72
C VAL A 52 21.35 4.13 4.57
N GLY A 53 20.11 3.69 4.81
CA GLY A 53 19.24 3.18 3.76
C GLY A 53 18.68 4.31 2.89
N TYR A 54 18.40 4.00 1.64
CA TYR A 54 17.73 4.88 0.69
C TYR A 54 16.23 4.62 0.72
N PHE A 55 15.44 5.68 0.64
CA PHE A 55 13.98 5.57 0.60
C PHE A 55 13.52 5.01 -0.74
N HIS A 56 12.62 4.04 -0.69
CA HIS A 56 12.00 3.43 -1.84
C HIS A 56 10.48 3.42 -1.66
N ALA A 57 9.77 3.62 -2.77
CA ALA A 57 8.33 3.48 -2.86
C ALA A 57 7.97 2.77 -4.17
N ARG A 58 7.07 1.79 -4.11
CA ARG A 58 6.66 1.02 -5.29
C ARG A 58 5.15 0.87 -5.34
N TRP A 59 4.56 1.36 -6.43
CA TRP A 59 3.16 1.12 -6.75
C TRP A 59 2.97 -0.22 -7.46
N ARG A 60 1.84 -0.87 -7.22
CA ARG A 60 1.41 -2.08 -7.92
C ARG A 60 -0.11 -2.21 -7.90
N ARG A 61 -0.68 -2.89 -8.91
CA ARG A 61 -2.11 -3.23 -8.98
C ARG A 61 -2.33 -4.66 -9.47
N SER A 62 -3.40 -5.28 -9.00
CA SER A 62 -3.96 -6.53 -9.52
C SER A 62 -5.43 -6.29 -9.84
N ASN A 63 -5.79 -6.20 -11.12
CA ASN A 63 -7.15 -5.92 -11.55
C ASN A 63 -7.60 -6.80 -12.74
N PRO A 64 -8.54 -7.74 -12.53
CA PRO A 64 -8.88 -8.30 -11.23
C PRO A 64 -7.71 -9.17 -10.71
N LEU A 65 -7.64 -9.37 -9.40
CA LEU A 65 -6.82 -10.44 -8.85
C LEU A 65 -7.29 -11.78 -9.41
N LYS A 66 -6.34 -12.64 -9.80
CA LYS A 66 -6.63 -13.98 -10.28
C LYS A 66 -7.15 -14.85 -9.12
N TYR A 67 -8.07 -15.76 -9.44
CA TYR A 67 -8.66 -16.64 -8.44
C TYR A 67 -7.60 -17.47 -7.70
N GLN A 68 -7.69 -17.52 -6.36
CA GLN A 68 -6.74 -18.21 -5.47
C GLN A 68 -5.29 -17.69 -5.52
N GLU A 69 -5.05 -16.52 -6.10
CA GLU A 69 -3.78 -15.82 -6.01
C GLU A 69 -3.76 -14.82 -4.85
N VAL A 70 -2.59 -14.28 -4.56
CA VAL A 70 -2.39 -13.18 -3.60
C VAL A 70 -2.03 -11.89 -4.32
N HIS A 71 -2.38 -10.76 -3.74
CA HIS A 71 -1.82 -9.48 -4.18
C HIS A 71 -0.45 -9.31 -3.51
N THR A 72 0.62 -9.37 -4.29
CA THR A 72 1.97 -9.13 -3.77
C THR A 72 2.21 -7.64 -3.69
N LEU A 73 2.37 -7.05 -2.50
CA LEU A 73 2.66 -5.61 -2.35
C LEU A 73 4.12 -5.30 -2.74
N LEU A 74 5.04 -6.18 -2.35
CA LEU A 74 6.48 -5.98 -2.54
C LEU A 74 7.18 -7.33 -2.75
N ASP A 75 8.12 -7.37 -3.70
CA ASP A 75 8.98 -8.51 -3.98
C ASP A 75 10.30 -8.03 -4.58
N ASN A 76 11.23 -8.96 -4.78
CA ASN A 76 12.52 -8.72 -5.42
C ASN A 76 13.37 -7.66 -4.71
N VAL A 77 13.12 -7.42 -3.42
CA VAL A 77 13.99 -6.65 -2.54
C VAL A 77 15.16 -7.54 -2.15
N LYS A 78 16.37 -6.98 -2.25
CA LYS A 78 17.62 -7.63 -1.89
C LYS A 78 18.48 -6.64 -1.11
N GLY A 79 19.25 -7.17 -0.17
CA GLY A 79 20.04 -6.40 0.78
C GLY A 79 19.32 -6.22 2.12
N ASN A 80 19.91 -5.43 3.00
CA ASN A 80 19.36 -5.15 4.32
C ASN A 80 18.57 -3.84 4.31
N GLY A 81 17.56 -3.78 5.18
CA GLY A 81 16.67 -2.65 5.20
C GLY A 81 15.52 -2.80 6.18
N HIS A 82 14.52 -1.97 6.01
CA HIS A 82 13.28 -2.08 6.78
C HIS A 82 12.08 -1.54 6.03
N TYR A 83 10.98 -2.27 6.12
CA TYR A 83 9.68 -1.86 5.62
C TYR A 83 9.04 -0.87 6.59
N VAL A 84 8.60 0.28 6.06
CA VAL A 84 8.08 1.40 6.86
C VAL A 84 6.61 1.69 6.62
N GLY A 85 5.96 0.99 5.69
CA GLY A 85 4.51 1.02 5.60
C GLY A 85 3.94 0.78 4.23
N THR A 86 2.62 0.93 4.15
CA THR A 86 1.88 0.82 2.90
C THR A 86 0.64 1.68 2.90
N TYR A 87 0.26 2.11 1.70
CA TYR A 87 -1.09 2.52 1.38
C TYR A 87 -1.72 1.44 0.51
N LEU A 88 -2.96 1.06 0.81
CA LEU A 88 -3.72 0.04 0.11
C LEU A 88 -5.06 0.63 -0.35
N ALA A 89 -5.34 0.51 -1.64
CA ALA A 89 -6.62 0.80 -2.26
C ALA A 89 -7.28 -0.52 -2.66
N TRP A 90 -8.56 -0.67 -2.31
CA TRP A 90 -9.29 -1.92 -2.49
C TRP A 90 -10.69 -1.65 -3.05
N GLN A 91 -10.97 -2.16 -4.25
CA GLN A 91 -12.29 -2.20 -4.84
C GLN A 91 -12.84 -3.62 -4.74
N VAL A 92 -14.02 -3.74 -4.13
CA VAL A 92 -14.67 -5.05 -3.92
C VAL A 92 -15.53 -5.39 -5.13
N ASN A 93 -15.31 -6.58 -5.70
CA ASN A 93 -16.07 -7.08 -6.85
C ASN A 93 -17.11 -8.15 -6.46
N ASN A 94 -17.17 -8.54 -5.19
CA ASN A 94 -18.08 -9.55 -4.64
C ASN A 94 -18.98 -8.98 -3.53
N ARG A 95 -20.01 -9.74 -3.15
CA ARG A 95 -20.87 -9.41 -2.00
C ARG A 95 -20.31 -10.01 -0.71
N GLY A 96 -20.70 -9.44 0.42
CA GLY A 96 -20.31 -9.92 1.75
C GLY A 96 -19.03 -9.26 2.23
N TRP A 97 -18.52 -9.73 3.37
CA TRP A 97 -17.28 -9.23 3.93
C TRP A 97 -16.08 -9.70 3.12
N TRP A 98 -15.12 -8.79 2.92
CA TRP A 98 -14.02 -8.93 1.97
C TRP A 98 -12.62 -8.94 2.62
N GLY A 99 -12.53 -8.66 3.91
CA GLY A 99 -11.27 -8.35 4.59
C GLY A 99 -10.69 -9.47 5.46
N GLU A 100 -11.09 -10.74 5.31
CA GLU A 100 -10.51 -11.86 6.08
C GLU A 100 -9.07 -12.21 5.67
N GLY A 101 -8.54 -11.55 4.63
CA GLY A 101 -7.25 -11.88 4.05
C GLY A 101 -6.07 -11.44 4.92
N GLU A 102 -5.12 -12.36 5.13
CA GLU A 102 -3.91 -12.09 5.92
C GLU A 102 -2.87 -11.34 5.09
N ILE A 103 -2.27 -10.30 5.67
CA ILE A 103 -0.98 -9.77 5.18
C ILE A 103 0.16 -10.67 5.69
N LYS A 104 1.17 -10.90 4.85
CA LYS A 104 2.29 -11.79 5.13
C LYS A 104 3.61 -11.13 4.77
N PHE A 105 4.58 -11.23 5.67
CA PHE A 105 5.96 -10.80 5.44
C PHE A 105 6.88 -12.00 5.48
N TYR A 106 7.56 -12.22 4.37
CA TYR A 106 8.59 -13.25 4.18
C TYR A 106 9.93 -12.53 4.27
N LEU A 107 10.72 -12.88 5.28
CA LEU A 107 11.99 -12.23 5.58
C LEU A 107 13.13 -13.22 5.31
N ASP A 108 14.25 -12.70 4.82
CA ASP A 108 15.56 -13.35 4.92
C ASP A 108 15.61 -14.82 4.45
N GLY A 109 14.99 -15.08 3.29
CA GLY A 109 14.99 -16.38 2.64
C GLY A 109 13.75 -17.24 2.90
N ASP A 110 12.76 -16.73 3.64
CA ASP A 110 11.44 -17.37 3.79
C ASP A 110 10.83 -17.74 2.43
N GLN A 111 10.33 -18.98 2.31
CA GLN A 111 9.71 -19.50 1.08
C GLN A 111 8.20 -19.69 1.25
N GLU A 112 7.79 -20.83 1.80
CA GLU A 112 6.37 -21.19 1.95
C GLU A 112 5.73 -20.50 3.15
N PHE A 113 6.46 -20.42 4.26
CA PHE A 113 5.95 -19.89 5.53
C PHE A 113 6.53 -18.49 5.77
N PRO A 114 5.69 -17.48 6.04
CA PRO A 114 6.15 -16.14 6.38
C PRO A 114 6.58 -16.06 7.85
N THR A 115 7.61 -15.27 8.15
CA THR A 115 7.98 -14.91 9.51
C THR A 115 6.89 -14.12 10.23
N ILE A 116 6.17 -13.24 9.51
CA ILE A 116 5.04 -12.48 10.06
C ILE A 116 3.77 -12.80 9.27
N CYS A 117 2.75 -13.26 9.98
CA CYS A 117 1.42 -13.52 9.43
C CYS A 117 0.38 -12.71 10.22
N GLY A 118 -0.39 -11.87 9.53
CA GLY A 118 -1.55 -11.19 10.10
C GLY A 118 -2.75 -12.13 10.24
N THR A 119 -3.86 -11.59 10.74
CA THR A 119 -5.12 -12.34 11.00
C THR A 119 -6.27 -11.93 10.09
N GLY A 120 -6.21 -10.72 9.55
CA GLY A 120 -7.22 -10.12 8.68
C GLY A 120 -6.68 -8.81 8.11
N THR A 121 -7.31 -8.35 7.04
CA THR A 121 -6.96 -7.09 6.39
C THR A 121 -7.35 -5.93 7.30
N GLU A 122 -8.53 -5.98 7.91
CA GLU A 122 -8.94 -4.98 8.88
C GLU A 122 -8.03 -4.91 10.09
N ASP A 123 -7.63 -6.08 10.59
CA ASP A 123 -6.76 -6.20 11.75
C ASP A 123 -5.40 -5.55 11.47
N TYR A 124 -4.85 -5.76 10.26
CA TYR A 124 -3.58 -5.14 9.88
C TYR A 124 -3.67 -3.61 9.87
N PHE A 125 -4.80 -3.03 9.46
CA PHE A 125 -5.00 -1.59 9.47
C PHE A 125 -5.51 -1.04 10.80
N GLY A 126 -5.60 -1.86 11.85
CA GLY A 126 -6.01 -1.45 13.20
C GLY A 126 -7.52 -1.31 13.36
N GLY A 127 -8.30 -1.87 12.43
CA GLY A 127 -9.72 -2.09 12.58
C GLY A 127 -10.01 -3.38 13.35
N ALA A 128 -11.30 -3.68 13.47
CA ALA A 128 -11.82 -4.96 13.93
C ALA A 128 -13.27 -5.05 13.44
N TRP A 129 -13.84 -6.26 13.46
CA TRP A 129 -15.28 -6.49 13.17
C TRP A 129 -15.72 -5.76 11.90
N ASN A 130 -15.06 -6.04 10.78
CA ASN A 130 -15.44 -5.52 9.47
C ASN A 130 -15.31 -3.99 9.31
N PHE A 131 -14.60 -3.32 10.23
CA PHE A 131 -14.63 -1.86 10.42
C PHE A 131 -16.03 -1.30 10.69
N GLU A 132 -16.96 -2.12 11.20
CA GLU A 132 -18.36 -1.74 11.36
C GLU A 132 -18.54 -0.83 12.58
N HIS A 133 -18.76 0.47 12.34
CA HIS A 133 -19.05 1.44 13.39
C HIS A 133 -19.67 2.75 12.83
N PRO A 134 -20.94 3.06 13.14
CA PRO A 134 -21.90 2.25 13.90
C PRO A 134 -22.36 1.01 13.13
N GLN A 135 -23.15 0.14 13.77
CA GLN A 135 -23.71 -1.05 13.13
C GLN A 135 -24.39 -0.70 11.78
N GLY A 136 -24.07 -1.48 10.75
CA GLY A 136 -24.52 -1.31 9.37
C GLY A 136 -23.69 -0.35 8.53
N GLN A 137 -22.61 0.24 9.07
CA GLN A 137 -21.82 1.26 8.39
C GLN A 137 -20.33 1.06 8.63
N TYR A 138 -19.50 1.40 7.63
CA TYR A 138 -18.06 1.48 7.82
C TYR A 138 -17.69 2.73 8.64
N GLY A 139 -16.97 2.52 9.74
CA GLY A 139 -16.40 3.59 10.54
C GLY A 139 -15.04 4.01 10.00
N THR A 140 -14.97 5.20 9.39
CA THR A 140 -13.70 5.78 8.96
C THR A 140 -12.90 6.32 10.14
N TYR A 141 -11.58 6.21 10.09
CA TYR A 141 -10.68 6.78 11.08
C TYR A 141 -9.33 7.15 10.46
N SER A 142 -8.63 8.09 11.10
CA SER A 142 -7.32 8.55 10.70
C SER A 142 -6.49 8.79 11.95
N THR A 143 -5.39 8.06 12.11
CA THR A 143 -4.48 8.21 13.26
C THR A 143 -3.06 8.53 12.79
N ALA A 144 -2.12 8.60 13.74
CA ALA A 144 -0.75 8.94 13.41
C ALA A 144 -0.05 7.89 12.53
N PHE A 145 -0.41 6.61 12.71
CA PHE A 145 0.30 5.50 12.10
C PHE A 145 -0.60 4.64 11.22
N LEU A 146 -1.90 4.66 11.40
CA LEU A 146 -2.82 3.83 10.61
C LEU A 146 -4.19 4.47 10.44
N GLY A 147 -4.93 4.06 9.42
CA GLY A 147 -6.25 4.63 9.12
C GLY A 147 -7.00 3.94 8.00
N LEU A 148 -8.32 4.10 8.04
CA LEU A 148 -9.26 3.86 6.94
C LEU A 148 -9.94 5.21 6.59
N PRO A 149 -9.22 6.17 5.97
CA PRO A 149 -9.76 7.49 5.70
C PRO A 149 -10.75 7.51 4.52
N GLN A 150 -10.73 6.51 3.64
CA GLN A 150 -11.54 6.51 2.43
C GLN A 150 -12.46 5.28 2.38
N VAL A 151 -13.76 5.55 2.35
CA VAL A 151 -14.83 4.58 2.08
C VAL A 151 -15.72 5.22 1.01
N LEU A 152 -15.61 4.76 -0.23
CA LEU A 152 -16.40 5.25 -1.36
C LEU A 152 -17.59 4.32 -1.56
N GLN A 153 -18.78 4.84 -1.26
CA GLN A 153 -20.02 4.09 -1.41
C GLN A 153 -20.47 4.10 -2.86
N PRO A 154 -21.01 2.96 -3.36
CA PRO A 154 -21.55 2.91 -4.70
C PRO A 154 -22.83 3.76 -4.82
N ASP A 155 -23.06 4.33 -6.01
CA ASP A 155 -24.29 5.08 -6.34
C ASP A 155 -25.43 4.15 -6.82
N GLY A 156 -25.11 2.88 -7.07
CA GLY A 156 -26.04 1.87 -7.55
C GLY A 156 -26.41 1.97 -9.05
N LEU A 157 -25.75 2.83 -9.81
CA LEU A 157 -26.01 3.05 -11.23
C LEU A 157 -24.73 3.04 -12.07
N TYR A 158 -23.89 4.07 -11.97
CA TYR A 158 -22.68 4.23 -12.78
C TYR A 158 -21.41 3.96 -11.98
N GLN A 159 -21.43 4.22 -10.67
CA GLN A 159 -20.39 3.88 -9.70
C GLN A 159 -20.89 2.72 -8.85
N SER A 160 -20.94 1.52 -9.43
CA SER A 160 -21.54 0.37 -8.77
C SER A 160 -20.66 -0.29 -7.70
N GLN A 161 -19.37 0.07 -7.63
CA GLN A 161 -18.39 -0.62 -6.79
C GLN A 161 -18.09 0.11 -5.49
N GLN A 162 -18.05 -0.66 -4.41
CA GLN A 162 -17.57 -0.21 -3.10
C GLN A 162 -16.04 -0.18 -3.11
N ARG A 163 -15.45 0.95 -2.68
CA ARG A 163 -13.99 1.13 -2.67
C ARG A 163 -13.49 1.63 -1.32
N PHE A 164 -12.25 1.28 -0.99
CA PHE A 164 -11.58 1.61 0.26
C PHE A 164 -10.18 2.13 0.00
N GLY A 165 -9.72 3.03 0.86
CA GLY A 165 -8.34 3.46 0.94
C GLY A 165 -7.89 3.45 2.39
N MET A 166 -6.79 2.77 2.67
CA MET A 166 -6.25 2.56 4.01
C MET A 166 -4.74 2.62 4.04
N TYR A 167 -4.17 2.97 5.19
CA TYR A 167 -2.73 3.08 5.35
C TYR A 167 -2.27 2.53 6.69
N ARG A 168 -1.03 2.04 6.71
CA ARG A 168 -0.28 1.72 7.94
C ARG A 168 1.19 2.08 7.76
N TRP A 169 1.73 2.81 8.72
CA TRP A 169 3.09 3.29 8.80
C TRP A 169 3.80 2.62 9.97
N HIS A 170 4.79 1.79 9.68
CA HIS A 170 5.62 1.09 10.64
C HIS A 170 6.75 2.00 11.16
N ILE A 171 6.38 3.12 11.79
CA ILE A 171 7.34 4.11 12.33
C ILE A 171 7.91 3.63 13.66
N MET A 172 7.03 3.23 14.58
CA MET A 172 7.41 2.76 15.91
C MET A 172 7.71 1.26 15.93
N ASP A 173 7.31 0.54 14.88
CA ASP A 173 7.37 -0.90 14.70
C ASP A 173 7.93 -1.31 13.31
N PRO A 174 9.07 -0.77 12.84
CA PRO A 174 9.62 -1.08 11.53
C PRO A 174 9.97 -2.56 11.40
N ILE A 175 9.60 -3.16 10.27
CA ILE A 175 9.87 -4.57 9.95
C ILE A 175 11.22 -4.65 9.25
N ARG A 176 12.24 -5.10 9.97
CA ARG A 176 13.63 -5.18 9.48
C ARG A 176 13.89 -6.51 8.78
N PHE A 177 14.77 -6.46 7.79
CA PHE A 177 15.27 -7.62 7.05
C PHE A 177 16.77 -7.42 6.76
N GLU A 178 17.52 -8.52 6.67
CA GLU A 178 18.97 -8.52 6.45
C GLU A 178 19.37 -8.91 5.01
N ALA A 179 18.60 -9.76 4.36
CA ALA A 179 18.92 -10.32 3.04
C ALA A 179 17.86 -10.05 1.97
N ASP A 180 16.58 -10.28 2.29
CA ASP A 180 15.48 -10.03 1.37
C ASP A 180 14.12 -9.87 2.06
N LEU A 181 13.19 -9.27 1.31
CA LEU A 181 11.82 -9.03 1.76
C LEU A 181 10.83 -9.34 0.63
N ARG A 182 9.77 -10.07 0.97
CA ARG A 182 8.55 -10.18 0.17
C ARG A 182 7.33 -9.94 1.05
N VAL A 183 6.38 -9.16 0.55
CA VAL A 183 5.15 -8.81 1.25
C VAL A 183 3.96 -9.13 0.35
N THR A 184 2.99 -9.87 0.89
CA THR A 184 1.76 -10.23 0.17
C THR A 184 0.54 -10.00 1.05
N ILE A 185 -0.62 -9.83 0.43
CA ILE A 185 -1.91 -9.85 1.11
C ILE A 185 -2.86 -10.78 0.37
N GLN A 186 -3.60 -11.60 1.12
CA GLN A 186 -4.66 -12.42 0.55
C GLN A 186 -5.90 -11.58 0.29
N ALA A 187 -6.61 -11.88 -0.79
CA ALA A 187 -7.96 -11.39 -1.00
C ALA A 187 -8.94 -12.49 -0.59
N LEU A 188 -9.45 -12.41 0.63
CA LEU A 188 -10.28 -13.46 1.24
C LEU A 188 -11.49 -12.84 1.92
N GLY A 189 -12.67 -13.37 1.61
CA GLY A 189 -13.92 -12.93 2.21
C GLY A 189 -14.81 -14.11 2.60
N TRP A 190 -16.08 -13.81 2.90
CA TRP A 190 -17.09 -14.83 3.22
C TRP A 190 -18.02 -15.13 2.04
N ARG A 191 -18.29 -16.42 1.84
CA ARG A 191 -19.42 -16.89 1.02
C ARG A 191 -20.42 -17.65 1.89
N SER A 192 -21.51 -18.11 1.25
CA SER A 192 -22.56 -18.91 1.88
C SER A 192 -22.01 -20.04 2.75
N GLU A 193 -22.72 -20.33 3.85
CA GLU A 193 -22.42 -21.41 4.79
C GLU A 193 -21.13 -21.21 5.62
N GLY A 194 -20.69 -19.96 5.81
CA GLY A 194 -19.53 -19.64 6.64
C GLY A 194 -18.22 -20.18 6.06
N ARG A 195 -18.11 -20.20 4.72
CA ARG A 195 -16.92 -20.67 4.02
C ARG A 195 -16.12 -19.49 3.49
N TYR A 196 -14.80 -19.65 3.44
CA TYR A 196 -13.94 -18.66 2.81
C TYR A 196 -14.18 -18.58 1.30
N LEU A 197 -14.07 -17.37 0.78
CA LEU A 197 -14.15 -17.02 -0.63
C LEU A 197 -12.85 -16.34 -1.05
N PRO A 198 -11.98 -17.00 -1.85
CA PRO A 198 -10.93 -16.31 -2.56
C PRO A 198 -11.55 -15.26 -3.49
N LEU A 199 -11.17 -14.00 -3.31
CA LEU A 199 -11.74 -12.87 -4.02
C LEU A 199 -10.97 -12.58 -5.31
N GLN A 200 -11.65 -11.92 -6.26
CA GLN A 200 -11.08 -11.45 -7.52
C GLN A 200 -11.31 -9.94 -7.64
N ASP A 201 -10.86 -9.25 -6.59
CA ASP A 201 -11.04 -7.82 -6.39
C ASP A 201 -9.99 -7.02 -7.16
N ASP A 202 -10.22 -5.71 -7.29
CA ASP A 202 -9.21 -4.78 -7.81
C ASP A 202 -8.44 -4.17 -6.63
N ILE A 203 -7.16 -4.51 -6.53
CA ILE A 203 -6.31 -4.17 -5.39
C ILE A 203 -5.09 -3.43 -5.91
N ALA A 204 -4.85 -2.22 -5.38
CA ALA A 204 -3.66 -1.45 -5.65
C ALA A 204 -2.95 -1.09 -4.34
N SER A 205 -1.63 -1.05 -4.36
CA SER A 205 -0.83 -0.72 -3.19
C SER A 205 0.36 0.16 -3.54
N VAL A 206 0.80 0.98 -2.59
CA VAL A 206 2.15 1.53 -2.56
C VAL A 206 2.86 0.97 -1.33
N ALA A 207 3.95 0.24 -1.54
CA ALA A 207 4.84 -0.22 -0.48
C ALA A 207 5.98 0.80 -0.27
N TYR A 208 6.34 1.06 0.97
CA TYR A 208 7.40 2.01 1.36
C TYR A 208 8.44 1.29 2.24
N TRP A 209 9.72 1.42 1.89
CA TRP A 209 10.81 0.81 2.65
C TRP A 209 12.12 1.60 2.49
N TYR A 210 13.07 1.32 3.37
CA TYR A 210 14.45 1.73 3.21
C TYR A 210 15.30 0.50 2.96
N GLN A 211 16.28 0.60 2.06
CA GLN A 211 17.29 -0.44 1.88
C GLN A 211 18.64 0.15 1.48
N THR A 212 19.70 -0.63 1.66
CA THR A 212 21.00 -0.31 1.07
C THR A 212 21.00 -0.56 -0.44
N GLU A 213 21.92 0.11 -1.14
CA GLU A 213 22.16 -0.07 -2.57
C GLU A 213 23.14 -1.24 -2.82
N PRO A 214 23.04 -1.94 -3.96
CA PRO A 214 22.13 -1.69 -5.08
C PRO A 214 20.70 -2.21 -4.85
N HIS A 215 19.70 -1.49 -5.33
CA HIS A 215 18.32 -2.00 -5.42
C HIS A 215 18.00 -2.61 -6.79
N THR A 216 16.97 -3.47 -6.81
CA THR A 216 16.43 -4.02 -8.05
C THR A 216 15.62 -2.95 -8.78
N PRO A 217 15.85 -2.69 -10.08
CA PRO A 217 15.09 -1.72 -10.85
C PRO A 217 13.58 -1.94 -10.76
N HIS A 218 12.82 -0.87 -10.67
CA HIS A 218 11.36 -0.93 -10.66
C HIS A 218 10.84 -1.33 -12.05
N PRO A 219 9.76 -2.15 -12.12
CA PRO A 219 9.08 -2.40 -13.38
C PRO A 219 8.43 -1.12 -13.90
N ALA A 220 8.17 -1.08 -15.21
CA ALA A 220 7.36 -0.02 -15.79
C ALA A 220 5.96 -0.01 -15.17
N LEU A 221 5.40 1.19 -15.00
CA LEU A 221 4.00 1.35 -14.64
C LEU A 221 3.10 1.00 -15.85
N PRO A 222 1.84 0.61 -15.62
CA PRO A 222 0.84 0.52 -16.69
C PRO A 222 0.66 1.86 -17.41
N ASP A 223 0.09 1.80 -18.60
CA ASP A 223 -0.36 2.99 -19.32
C ASP A 223 -1.60 3.61 -18.67
N VAL A 224 -2.09 4.71 -19.26
CA VAL A 224 -3.23 5.47 -18.73
C VAL A 224 -4.49 4.61 -18.57
N ASP A 225 -4.78 3.72 -19.51
CA ASP A 225 -5.94 2.83 -19.47
C ASP A 225 -5.75 1.74 -18.39
N GLY A 226 -4.53 1.21 -18.24
CA GLY A 226 -4.20 0.26 -17.17
C GLY A 226 -4.26 0.88 -15.76
N LEU A 227 -4.14 2.21 -15.66
CA LEU A 227 -4.28 2.97 -14.41
C LEU A 227 -5.73 3.44 -14.16
N GLU A 228 -6.62 3.32 -15.15
CA GLU A 228 -8.01 3.76 -15.04
C GLU A 228 -8.76 3.02 -13.92
N ILE A 229 -9.58 3.77 -13.18
CA ILE A 229 -10.52 3.21 -12.20
C ILE A 229 -11.84 2.97 -12.92
N ILE A 230 -12.16 1.70 -13.13
CA ILE A 230 -13.38 1.22 -13.80
C ILE A 230 -14.43 0.83 -12.76
#